data_AF-A0A970TLU5-F1
#
_entry.id   AF-A0A970TLU5-F1
#
_cell.length_a   1.000
_cell.length_b   1.000
_cell.length_c   1.000
_cell.angle_alpha   90.00
_cell.angle_beta   90.00
_cell.angle_gamma   90.00
#
_symmetry.space_group_name_H-M   'P 1'
#
loop_
_entity.id
_entity.type
_entity.pdbx_description
1 polymer ?
#
loop_
_entity_poly.entity_id
_entity_poly.type
_entity_poly.pdbx_seq_one_letter_code
_entity_poly.pdbx_strand_id
1 'polypeptide(L)'
;MDLKQIEFWEKHYLEKISFILLQDIDKMMVGLKSKDKIKNDWIEHFKKSADKNSDFARGAERIYFWLFNQLGIPNSSPIGADLFFETYNAFVHIDVKTAKIDNPSDYKGKIPLGKNQTSYQSPDQRYEVSLPTIYSYQNKVCLTYFINIIYEELEDSLDVKGIFLICVPNGELFPVYESAIVSASKIKGKGFRYHYKKIPNFLLLENKPFRLKKIFLSPEFLDSTKALLGIELEKCNE
;
A
#
# COMPACT_ATOMS: atom_id res chain seq x y z
N MET A 1 23.85 -5.76 -0.63
CA MET A 1 23.18 -5.31 0.60
C MET A 1 22.76 -6.57 1.35
N ASP A 2 23.01 -6.67 2.66
CA ASP A 2 22.60 -7.87 3.41
C ASP A 2 21.07 -7.86 3.70
N LEU A 3 20.49 -9.03 3.98
CA LEU A 3 19.04 -9.19 4.15
C LEU A 3 18.49 -8.39 5.34
N LYS A 4 19.25 -8.32 6.44
CA LYS A 4 18.83 -7.58 7.64
C LYS A 4 18.85 -6.06 7.37
N GLN A 5 19.81 -5.59 6.59
CA GLN A 5 19.90 -4.21 6.14
C GLN A 5 18.74 -3.83 5.20
N ILE A 6 18.29 -4.75 4.34
CA ILE A 6 17.08 -4.54 3.53
C ILE A 6 15.85 -4.36 4.42
N GLU A 7 15.60 -5.27 5.38
CA GLU A 7 14.47 -5.11 6.32
C GLU A 7 14.57 -3.84 7.16
N PHE A 8 15.79 -3.46 7.57
CA PHE A 8 16.01 -2.21 8.28
C PHE A 8 15.52 -1.01 7.45
N TRP A 9 15.88 -0.94 6.17
CA TRP A 9 15.42 0.13 5.29
C TRP A 9 13.92 0.07 5.01
N GLU A 10 13.37 -1.12 4.84
CA GLU A 10 11.92 -1.31 4.69
C GLU A 10 11.15 -0.75 5.90
N LYS A 11 11.60 -1.05 7.13
CA LYS A 11 11.02 -0.52 8.37
C LYS A 11 11.23 0.98 8.49
N HIS A 12 12.44 1.48 8.21
CA HIS A 12 12.75 2.91 8.29
C HIS A 12 11.80 3.74 7.42
N TYR A 13 11.60 3.33 6.16
CA TYR A 13 10.68 4.03 5.26
C TYR A 13 9.21 3.78 5.59
N LEU A 14 8.84 2.60 6.12
CA LEU A 14 7.49 2.39 6.65
C LEU A 14 7.17 3.40 7.76
N GLU A 15 8.11 3.64 8.68
CA GLU A 15 7.97 4.60 9.77
C GLU A 15 7.95 6.05 9.25
N LYS A 16 8.83 6.39 8.30
CA LYS A 16 8.86 7.72 7.67
C LYS A 16 7.55 8.05 6.94
N ILE A 17 7.06 7.13 6.12
CA ILE A 17 5.79 7.29 5.38
C ILE A 17 4.62 7.40 6.36
N SER A 18 4.59 6.54 7.38
CA SER A 18 3.57 6.60 8.44
C SER A 18 3.59 7.93 9.17
N PHE A 19 4.77 8.47 9.49
CA PHE A 19 4.92 9.76 10.16
C PHE A 19 4.34 10.90 9.32
N ILE A 20 4.69 10.97 8.02
CA ILE A 20 4.15 12.00 7.10
C ILE A 20 2.62 11.94 7.06
N LEU A 21 2.05 10.73 6.93
CA LEU A 21 0.60 10.56 6.86
C LEU A 21 -0.12 10.92 8.17
N LEU A 22 0.47 10.58 9.32
CA LEU A 22 -0.11 10.88 10.63
C LEU A 22 -0.03 12.37 10.96
N GLN A 23 1.07 13.04 10.60
CA GLN A 23 1.24 14.47 10.83
C GLN A 23 0.19 15.31 10.08
N ASP A 24 -0.14 14.90 8.85
CA ASP A 24 -1.10 15.60 7.98
C ASP A 24 -2.44 14.84 7.89
N ILE A 25 -2.87 14.11 8.93
CA ILE A 25 -4.05 13.25 8.86
C ILE A 25 -5.35 14.01 8.54
N ASP A 26 -5.60 15.14 9.19
CA ASP A 26 -6.79 15.96 8.92
C ASP A 26 -6.79 16.48 7.49
N LYS A 27 -5.61 16.92 7.03
CA LYS A 27 -5.38 17.42 5.68
C LYS A 27 -5.60 16.32 4.63
N MET A 28 -5.13 15.10 4.90
CA MET A 28 -5.40 13.91 4.09
C MET A 28 -6.90 13.63 4.01
N MET A 29 -7.60 13.59 5.15
CA MET A 29 -9.03 13.26 5.20
C MET A 29 -9.88 14.32 4.48
N VAL A 30 -9.56 15.60 4.64
CA VAL A 30 -10.19 16.72 3.91
C VAL A 30 -9.92 16.61 2.41
N GLY A 31 -8.69 16.27 2.03
CA GLY A 31 -8.29 16.07 0.64
C GLY A 31 -9.07 14.94 -0.04
N LEU A 32 -9.18 13.78 0.63
CA LEU A 32 -9.91 12.62 0.11
C LEU A 32 -11.40 12.89 -0.13
N LYS A 33 -12.01 13.79 0.65
CA LYS A 33 -13.42 14.21 0.53
C LYS A 33 -13.62 15.43 -0.38
N SER A 34 -12.55 16.02 -0.93
CA SER A 34 -12.63 17.28 -1.67
C SER A 34 -13.49 17.20 -2.93
N LYS A 35 -13.57 16.02 -3.58
CA LYS A 35 -14.40 15.80 -4.78
C LYS A 35 -15.89 15.99 -4.54
N ASP A 36 -16.36 15.78 -3.32
CA ASP A 36 -17.78 15.85 -2.96
C ASP A 36 -18.29 17.29 -3.08
N LYS A 37 -17.42 18.29 -2.87
CA LYS A 37 -17.74 19.72 -3.01
C LYS A 37 -18.11 20.13 -4.44
N ILE A 38 -17.65 19.37 -5.43
CA ILE A 38 -17.85 19.62 -6.87
C ILE A 38 -18.57 18.44 -7.55
N LYS A 39 -19.26 17.58 -6.78
CA LYS A 39 -19.91 16.35 -7.27
C LYS A 39 -20.82 16.60 -8.47
N ASN A 40 -21.62 17.66 -8.40
CA ASN A 40 -22.58 18.03 -9.45
C ASN A 40 -21.92 18.27 -10.82
N ASP A 41 -20.65 18.67 -10.83
CA ASP A 41 -19.92 19.00 -12.06
C ASP A 41 -19.36 17.75 -12.76
N TRP A 42 -19.08 16.67 -12.03
CA TRP A 42 -18.39 15.50 -12.59
C TRP A 42 -19.20 14.21 -12.57
N ILE A 43 -20.20 14.04 -11.71
CA ILE A 43 -20.86 12.75 -11.48
C ILE A 43 -21.55 12.18 -12.73
N GLU A 44 -22.26 13.03 -13.48
CA GLU A 44 -22.97 12.60 -14.69
C GLU A 44 -21.99 12.28 -15.84
N HIS A 45 -20.86 12.96 -15.90
CA HIS A 45 -19.79 12.64 -16.85
C HIS A 45 -19.11 11.31 -16.49
N PHE A 46 -18.88 11.09 -15.20
CA PHE A 46 -18.27 9.85 -14.69
C PHE A 46 -19.18 8.64 -14.95
N LYS A 47 -20.48 8.72 -14.65
CA LYS A 47 -21.48 7.66 -14.90
C LYS A 47 -21.56 7.25 -16.38
N LYS A 48 -21.35 8.20 -17.29
CA LYS A 48 -21.35 7.97 -18.75
C LYS A 48 -20.05 7.36 -19.27
N SER A 49 -18.97 7.39 -18.50
CA SER A 49 -17.68 6.85 -18.93
C SER A 49 -17.69 5.31 -18.91
N ALA A 50 -17.04 4.69 -19.90
CA ALA A 50 -16.95 3.22 -20.01
C ALA A 50 -16.03 2.60 -18.95
N ASP A 51 -15.20 3.42 -18.29
CA ASP A 51 -14.13 3.00 -17.41
C ASP A 51 -14.60 3.12 -15.94
N LYS A 52 -15.29 2.08 -15.45
CA LYS A 52 -15.85 1.99 -14.08
C LYS A 52 -14.79 1.77 -13.00
N ASN A 53 -13.55 2.24 -13.21
CA ASN A 53 -12.59 2.30 -12.12
C ASN A 53 -13.14 3.24 -11.05
N SER A 54 -13.09 2.84 -9.77
CA SER A 54 -13.62 3.62 -8.65
C SER A 54 -13.13 5.07 -8.75
N ASP A 55 -14.08 6.02 -8.84
CA ASP A 55 -13.84 7.48 -8.87
C ASP A 55 -12.89 7.92 -7.76
N PHE A 56 -12.98 7.25 -6.62
CA PHE A 56 -12.17 7.47 -5.43
C PHE A 56 -10.67 7.16 -5.64
N ALA A 57 -10.31 6.11 -6.39
CA ALA A 57 -8.91 5.69 -6.57
C ALA A 57 -8.06 6.79 -7.23
N ARG A 58 -8.52 7.30 -8.39
CA ARG A 58 -7.82 8.37 -9.14
C ARG A 58 -7.71 9.67 -8.35
N GLY A 59 -8.72 9.99 -7.53
CA GLY A 59 -8.70 11.15 -6.65
C GLY A 59 -7.67 11.00 -5.53
N ALA A 60 -7.64 9.82 -4.89
CA ALA A 60 -6.75 9.52 -3.78
C ALA A 60 -5.27 9.61 -4.16
N GLU A 61 -4.87 9.10 -5.32
CA GLU A 61 -3.50 9.20 -5.84
C GLU A 61 -2.97 10.65 -5.83
N ARG A 62 -3.78 11.61 -6.29
CA ARG A 62 -3.42 13.05 -6.31
C ARG A 62 -3.20 13.61 -4.91
N ILE A 63 -4.05 13.21 -3.96
CA ILE A 63 -3.93 13.64 -2.56
C ILE A 63 -2.64 13.09 -1.95
N TYR A 64 -2.33 11.81 -2.15
CA TYR A 64 -1.08 11.24 -1.64
C TYR A 64 0.15 11.86 -2.30
N PHE A 65 0.14 12.10 -3.62
CA PHE A 65 1.26 12.76 -4.27
C PHE A 65 1.54 14.14 -3.66
N TRP A 66 0.49 14.91 -3.36
CA TRP A 66 0.60 16.19 -2.68
C TRP A 66 1.16 16.06 -1.26
N LEU A 67 0.74 15.04 -0.49
CA LEU A 67 1.24 14.79 0.87
C LEU A 67 2.71 14.33 0.90
N PHE A 68 3.17 13.59 -0.11
CA PHE A 68 4.53 13.04 -0.17
C PHE A 68 5.51 13.92 -0.96
N ASN A 69 5.19 15.19 -1.19
CA ASN A 69 6.04 16.09 -1.98
C ASN A 69 7.47 16.26 -1.44
N GLN A 70 7.73 15.92 -0.18
CA GLN A 70 9.03 15.98 0.48
C GLN A 70 9.64 14.59 0.79
N LEU A 71 9.01 13.49 0.37
CA LEU A 71 9.50 12.14 0.69
C LEU A 71 10.85 11.84 0.00
N GLY A 72 11.00 12.29 -1.25
CA GLY A 72 12.15 12.12 -2.12
C GLY A 72 11.95 12.86 -3.44
N ILE A 73 12.81 12.59 -4.43
CA ILE A 73 12.70 13.17 -5.78
C ILE A 73 11.74 12.29 -6.59
N PRO A 74 10.63 12.82 -7.13
CA PRO A 74 9.73 12.03 -7.98
C PRO A 74 10.47 11.43 -9.19
N ASN A 75 10.18 10.18 -9.52
CA ASN A 75 10.78 9.48 -10.65
C ASN A 75 9.74 9.21 -11.74
N SER A 76 10.11 9.45 -13.00
CA SER A 76 9.22 9.38 -14.16
C SER A 76 9.20 8.01 -14.86
N SER A 77 9.72 6.96 -14.22
CA SER A 77 9.72 5.60 -14.80
C SER A 77 8.31 5.19 -15.24
N PRO A 78 8.15 4.64 -16.46
CA PRO A 78 6.87 4.14 -16.96
C PRO A 78 6.44 2.82 -16.29
N ILE A 79 7.34 2.21 -15.52
CA ILE A 79 7.10 0.98 -14.75
C ILE A 79 7.29 1.33 -13.28
N GLY A 80 6.23 1.18 -12.49
CA GLY A 80 6.26 1.50 -11.07
C GLY A 80 4.86 1.52 -10.45
N ALA A 81 4.80 2.10 -9.25
CA ALA A 81 3.58 2.34 -8.50
C ALA A 81 3.06 3.76 -8.80
N ASP A 82 1.86 4.06 -8.31
CA ASP A 82 1.23 5.38 -8.48
C ASP A 82 2.14 6.54 -8.03
N LEU A 83 2.88 6.33 -6.94
CA LEU A 83 3.91 7.23 -6.48
C LEU A 83 5.27 6.54 -6.51
N PHE A 84 6.25 7.21 -7.11
CA PHE A 84 7.60 6.69 -7.22
C PHE A 84 8.63 7.78 -6.90
N PHE A 85 9.45 7.52 -5.87
CA PHE A 85 10.45 8.46 -5.39
C PHE A 85 11.85 7.84 -5.36
N GLU A 86 12.83 8.62 -5.78
CA GLU A 86 14.24 8.38 -5.51
C GLU A 86 14.65 9.08 -4.21
N THR A 87 15.37 8.37 -3.35
CA THR A 87 15.99 8.92 -2.15
C THR A 87 17.50 8.67 -2.20
N TYR A 88 18.23 9.08 -1.15
CA TYR A 88 19.68 8.91 -1.15
C TYR A 88 20.14 7.43 -1.18
N ASN A 89 19.30 6.50 -0.72
CA ASN A 89 19.65 5.08 -0.59
C ASN A 89 18.62 4.10 -1.18
N ALA A 90 17.46 4.57 -1.62
CA ALA A 90 16.38 3.70 -2.07
C ALA A 90 15.59 4.30 -3.25
N PHE A 91 14.91 3.40 -3.95
CA PHE A 91 13.82 3.69 -4.85
C PHE A 91 12.54 3.22 -4.17
N VAL A 92 11.68 4.16 -3.80
CA VAL A 92 10.50 3.94 -2.95
C VAL A 92 9.25 4.00 -3.82
N HIS A 93 8.61 2.85 -3.98
CA HIS A 93 7.33 2.68 -4.66
C HIS A 93 6.20 2.68 -3.62
N ILE A 94 5.20 3.53 -3.82
CA ILE A 94 3.98 3.57 -3.00
C ILE A 94 2.77 3.51 -3.92
N ASP A 95 1.97 2.48 -3.76
CA ASP A 95 0.76 2.25 -4.56
C ASP A 95 -0.49 2.47 -3.70
N VAL A 96 -1.52 3.09 -4.26
CA VAL A 96 -2.76 3.37 -3.55
C VAL A 96 -3.81 2.35 -3.98
N LYS A 97 -4.33 1.60 -3.00
CA LYS A 97 -5.41 0.63 -3.22
C LYS A 97 -6.65 1.07 -2.44
N THR A 98 -7.79 0.93 -3.08
CA THR A 98 -9.08 1.25 -2.48
C THR A 98 -9.93 -0.01 -2.48
N ALA A 99 -10.57 -0.32 -1.35
CA ALA A 99 -11.45 -1.47 -1.22
C ALA A 99 -12.76 -1.07 -0.55
N LYS A 100 -13.87 -1.56 -1.09
CA LYS A 100 -15.18 -1.41 -0.46
C LYS A 100 -15.29 -2.34 0.75
N ILE A 101 -15.90 -1.87 1.83
CA ILE A 101 -16.04 -2.62 3.08
C ILE A 101 -16.86 -3.91 2.92
N ASP A 102 -17.80 -3.94 1.97
CA ASP A 102 -18.60 -5.13 1.64
C ASP A 102 -17.82 -6.20 0.87
N ASN A 103 -16.59 -5.90 0.42
CA ASN A 103 -15.70 -6.83 -0.27
C ASN A 103 -14.39 -7.10 0.53
N PRO A 104 -14.48 -7.85 1.66
CA PRO A 104 -13.31 -8.18 2.49
C PRO A 104 -12.23 -8.97 1.76
N SER A 105 -12.55 -9.55 0.59
CA SER A 105 -11.57 -10.29 -0.19
C SER A 105 -10.46 -9.41 -0.77
N ASP A 106 -10.66 -8.09 -0.81
CA ASP A 106 -9.70 -7.13 -1.36
C ASP A 106 -8.80 -6.49 -0.29
N TYR A 107 -9.18 -6.53 0.99
CA TYR A 107 -8.42 -5.87 2.06
C TYR A 107 -8.10 -6.75 3.27
N LYS A 108 -8.84 -7.84 3.54
CA LYS A 108 -8.72 -8.58 4.81
C LYS A 108 -7.50 -9.51 4.82
N GLY A 109 -6.36 -8.96 5.28
CA GLY A 109 -5.13 -9.70 5.54
C GLY A 109 -4.30 -10.03 4.30
N LYS A 110 -4.67 -9.46 3.15
CA LYS A 110 -3.97 -9.63 1.87
C LYS A 110 -4.18 -8.43 0.95
N ILE A 111 -3.30 -8.27 -0.03
CA ILE A 111 -3.42 -7.24 -1.08
C ILE A 111 -3.09 -7.85 -2.45
N PRO A 112 -3.82 -7.51 -3.54
CA PRO A 112 -3.45 -7.90 -4.89
C PRO A 112 -2.24 -7.09 -5.37
N LEU A 113 -1.27 -7.78 -5.97
CA LEU A 113 -0.05 -7.21 -6.54
C LEU A 113 0.01 -7.48 -8.04
N GLY A 114 0.19 -6.42 -8.82
CA GLY A 114 0.51 -6.49 -10.24
C GLY A 114 2.01 -6.66 -10.47
N LYS A 115 2.38 -7.16 -11.67
CA LYS A 115 3.79 -7.42 -12.03
C LYS A 115 4.72 -6.21 -11.90
N ASN A 116 4.20 -5.00 -12.10
CA ASN A 116 4.98 -3.76 -12.07
C ASN A 116 5.05 -3.12 -10.68
N GLN A 117 4.52 -3.77 -9.64
CA GLN A 117 4.35 -3.16 -8.32
C GLN A 117 5.21 -3.80 -7.23
N THR A 118 6.02 -4.81 -7.53
CA THR A 118 6.85 -5.51 -6.54
C THR A 118 8.05 -6.15 -7.18
N SER A 119 9.10 -6.36 -6.39
CA SER A 119 10.25 -7.19 -6.73
C SER A 119 10.16 -8.60 -6.14
N TYR A 120 9.14 -8.90 -5.32
CA TYR A 120 9.01 -10.18 -4.64
C TYR A 120 8.43 -11.27 -5.55
N GLN A 121 9.24 -12.29 -5.84
CA GLN A 121 8.87 -13.40 -6.69
C GLN A 121 9.06 -14.73 -5.98
N SER A 122 8.05 -15.60 -6.06
CA SER A 122 8.18 -17.01 -5.70
C SER A 122 8.71 -17.81 -6.91
N PRO A 123 9.82 -18.56 -6.78
CA PRO A 123 10.36 -19.42 -7.84
C PRO A 123 9.37 -20.46 -8.35
N ASP A 124 8.46 -20.92 -7.48
CA ASP A 124 7.45 -21.94 -7.82
C ASP A 124 6.27 -21.36 -8.61
N GLN A 125 6.15 -20.03 -8.68
CA GLN A 125 5.01 -19.39 -9.33
C GLN A 125 5.36 -18.86 -10.72
N ARG A 126 4.50 -19.16 -11.70
CA ARG A 126 4.59 -18.70 -13.09
C ARG A 126 4.14 -17.24 -13.28
N TYR A 127 4.39 -16.36 -12.31
CA TYR A 127 4.17 -14.92 -12.47
C TYR A 127 5.52 -14.23 -12.55
N GLU A 128 5.64 -13.31 -13.50
CA GLU A 128 6.81 -12.46 -13.68
C GLU A 128 6.63 -11.17 -12.89
N VAL A 129 7.70 -10.69 -12.28
CA VAL A 129 7.77 -9.36 -11.65
C VAL A 129 8.71 -8.48 -12.47
N SER A 130 8.42 -7.18 -12.52
CA SER A 130 9.15 -6.24 -13.37
C SER A 130 10.01 -5.25 -12.59
N LEU A 131 9.87 -5.17 -11.26
CA LEU A 131 10.76 -4.33 -10.44
C LEU A 131 12.01 -5.11 -10.05
N PRO A 132 13.21 -4.51 -10.15
CA PRO A 132 14.42 -5.13 -9.66
C PRO A 132 14.42 -5.16 -8.13
N THR A 133 15.19 -6.05 -7.53
CA THR A 133 15.41 -6.04 -6.08
C THR A 133 16.32 -4.88 -5.65
N ILE A 134 17.32 -4.57 -6.48
CA ILE A 134 18.25 -3.45 -6.33
C ILE A 134 18.35 -2.76 -7.69
N TYR A 135 18.12 -1.45 -7.71
CA TYR A 135 18.34 -0.65 -8.91
C TYR A 135 19.83 -0.48 -9.16
N SER A 136 20.25 -0.74 -10.40
CA SER A 136 21.66 -0.64 -10.83
C SER A 136 22.21 0.78 -10.70
N TYR A 137 21.35 1.80 -10.83
CA TYR A 137 21.72 3.17 -10.56
C TYR A 137 22.04 3.36 -9.07
N GLN A 138 23.33 3.54 -8.77
CA GLN A 138 23.86 3.77 -7.42
C GLN A 138 23.56 2.65 -6.41
N ASN A 139 23.24 1.43 -6.87
CA ASN A 139 22.95 0.27 -6.01
C ASN A 139 21.89 0.54 -4.92
N LYS A 140 20.83 1.27 -5.27
CA LYS A 140 19.74 1.63 -4.35
C LYS A 140 18.71 0.51 -4.23
N VAL A 141 18.28 0.22 -3.01
CA VAL A 141 17.29 -0.85 -2.76
C VAL A 141 15.90 -0.45 -3.28
N CYS A 142 15.18 -1.41 -3.88
CA CYS A 142 13.77 -1.22 -4.24
C CYS A 142 12.87 -1.49 -3.03
N LEU A 143 12.13 -0.49 -2.57
CA LEU A 143 11.22 -0.60 -1.43
C LEU A 143 9.79 -0.42 -1.91
N THR A 144 8.87 -1.28 -1.46
CA THR A 144 7.49 -1.32 -1.95
C THR A 144 6.51 -1.19 -0.80
N TYR A 145 5.58 -0.23 -0.93
CA TYR A 145 4.53 0.05 0.02
C TYR A 145 3.17 0.15 -0.65
N PHE A 146 2.13 -0.15 0.12
CA PHE A 146 0.75 0.05 -0.29
C PHE A 146 0.01 0.86 0.76
N ILE A 147 -0.71 1.88 0.31
CA ILE A 147 -1.71 2.56 1.12
C ILE A 147 -3.05 1.96 0.75
N ASN A 148 -3.62 1.17 1.65
CA ASN A 148 -4.90 0.52 1.47
C ASN A 148 -5.99 1.30 2.21
N ILE A 149 -6.90 1.90 1.45
CA ILE A 149 -8.05 2.65 1.96
C ILE A 149 -9.28 1.76 1.88
N ILE A 150 -9.89 1.49 3.02
CA ILE A 150 -11.15 0.76 3.13
C ILE A 150 -12.24 1.79 3.35
N TYR A 151 -13.28 1.73 2.53
CA TYR A 151 -14.36 2.71 2.54
C TYR A 151 -15.74 2.08 2.37
N GLU A 152 -16.76 2.83 2.75
CA GLU A 152 -18.16 2.59 2.48
C GLU A 152 -18.66 3.64 1.50
N GLU A 153 -19.35 3.20 0.44
CA GLU A 153 -20.00 4.09 -0.51
C GLU A 153 -21.40 4.41 0.02
N LEU A 154 -21.65 5.68 0.30
CA LEU A 154 -22.95 6.19 0.69
C LEU A 154 -23.62 6.84 -0.52
N GLU A 155 -24.93 7.09 -0.45
CA GLU A 155 -25.70 7.68 -1.56
C GLU A 155 -25.09 8.99 -2.06
N ASP A 156 -24.61 9.83 -1.12
CA ASP A 156 -24.05 11.13 -1.44
C ASP A 156 -22.56 11.36 -1.19
N SER A 157 -21.88 10.40 -0.55
CA SER A 157 -20.49 10.58 -0.13
C SER A 157 -19.76 9.25 -0.01
N LEU A 158 -18.47 9.33 0.31
CA LEU A 158 -17.67 8.18 0.66
C LEU A 158 -17.20 8.31 2.11
N ASP A 159 -17.45 7.27 2.90
CA ASP A 159 -17.00 7.22 4.28
C ASP A 159 -15.78 6.31 4.41
N VAL A 160 -14.65 6.88 4.80
CA VAL A 160 -13.41 6.13 4.98
C VAL A 160 -13.50 5.41 6.32
N LYS A 161 -13.34 4.09 6.30
CA LYS A 161 -13.42 3.23 7.48
C LYS A 161 -12.05 2.87 8.04
N GLY A 162 -11.04 2.80 7.18
CA GLY A 162 -9.66 2.57 7.62
C GLY A 162 -8.64 2.89 6.54
N ILE A 163 -7.46 3.34 6.97
CA ILE A 163 -6.31 3.55 6.11
C ILE A 163 -5.12 2.80 6.73
N PHE A 164 -4.52 1.93 5.94
CA PHE A 164 -3.40 1.10 6.37
C PHE A 164 -2.24 1.22 5.42
N LEU A 165 -1.04 1.35 5.97
CA LEU A 165 0.21 1.35 5.23
C LEU A 165 0.89 -0.01 5.37
N ILE A 166 1.05 -0.72 4.27
CA ILE A 166 1.57 -2.09 4.19
C ILE A 166 2.95 -2.06 3.53
N CYS A 167 3.95 -2.70 4.13
CA CYS A 167 5.25 -2.96 3.51
C CYS A 167 5.26 -4.36 2.87
N VAL A 168 5.60 -4.42 1.58
CA VAL A 168 5.82 -5.67 0.85
C VAL A 168 7.31 -6.00 0.90
N PRO A 169 7.70 -7.24 1.29
CA PRO A 169 9.11 -7.63 1.30
C PRO A 169 9.75 -7.46 -0.08
N ASN A 170 11.00 -7.00 -0.12
CA ASN A 170 11.85 -6.99 -1.30
C ASN A 170 12.15 -8.42 -1.77
N GLY A 171 12.34 -8.63 -3.07
CA GLY A 171 12.64 -9.95 -3.63
C GLY A 171 13.88 -10.68 -3.07
N GLU A 172 14.91 -9.97 -2.60
CA GLU A 172 16.05 -10.61 -1.92
C GLU A 172 15.63 -11.34 -0.64
N LEU A 173 14.49 -10.98 -0.04
CA LEU A 173 13.95 -11.59 1.18
C LEU A 173 13.18 -12.89 0.89
N PHE A 174 13.18 -13.40 -0.35
CA PHE A 174 12.56 -14.69 -0.65
C PHE A 174 13.03 -15.84 0.26
N PRO A 175 14.34 -16.02 0.54
CA PRO A 175 14.83 -17.08 1.44
C PRO A 175 14.35 -16.97 2.89
N VAL A 176 13.72 -15.86 3.28
CA VAL A 176 13.22 -15.61 4.65
C VAL A 176 11.72 -15.85 4.75
N TYR A 177 10.96 -15.39 3.75
CA TYR A 177 9.50 -15.38 3.77
C TYR A 177 8.86 -16.48 2.90
N GLU A 178 9.61 -16.93 1.89
CA GLU A 178 9.25 -17.98 0.94
C GLU A 178 7.86 -17.82 0.29
N SER A 179 7.36 -18.91 -0.30
CA SER A 179 6.05 -18.98 -0.93
C SER A 179 4.88 -18.86 0.06
N ALA A 180 5.14 -18.86 1.38
CA ALA A 180 4.11 -18.83 2.42
C ALA A 180 3.24 -17.57 2.32
N ILE A 181 3.83 -16.42 2.03
CA ILE A 181 3.15 -15.12 1.98
C ILE A 181 2.51 -14.81 0.63
N VAL A 182 2.54 -15.72 -0.35
CA VAL A 182 1.99 -15.47 -1.69
C VAL A 182 0.91 -16.49 -2.08
N SER A 183 -0.02 -16.07 -2.94
CA SER A 183 -0.92 -16.98 -3.65
C SER A 183 -1.24 -16.46 -5.03
N ALA A 184 -1.52 -17.34 -5.99
CA ALA A 184 -1.94 -16.95 -7.33
C ALA A 184 -3.17 -16.01 -7.33
N SER A 185 -3.20 -15.09 -8.28
CA SER A 185 -4.40 -14.31 -8.61
C SER A 185 -5.48 -15.20 -9.24
N LYS A 186 -6.74 -14.71 -9.24
CA LYS A 186 -7.84 -15.34 -9.99
C LYS A 186 -7.53 -15.42 -11.50
N ILE A 187 -6.71 -14.50 -12.01
CA ILE A 187 -6.30 -14.48 -13.41
C ILE A 187 -4.84 -14.92 -13.51
N LYS A 188 -4.62 -16.07 -14.13
CA LYS A 188 -3.30 -16.68 -14.34
C LYS A 188 -2.36 -15.69 -15.05
N GLY A 189 -1.17 -15.49 -14.51
CA GLY A 189 -0.11 -14.67 -15.13
C GLY A 189 -0.27 -13.14 -15.02
N LYS A 190 -1.36 -12.62 -14.42
CA LYS A 190 -1.56 -11.16 -14.28
C LYS A 190 -1.14 -10.59 -12.92
N GLY A 191 -0.85 -11.43 -11.94
CA GLY A 191 -0.42 -11.00 -10.61
C GLY A 191 -0.56 -12.09 -9.57
N PHE A 192 -0.26 -11.73 -8.33
CA PHE A 192 -0.40 -12.59 -7.15
C PHE A 192 -0.99 -11.79 -5.99
N ARG A 193 -1.31 -12.46 -4.89
CA ARG A 193 -1.73 -11.81 -3.66
C ARG A 193 -0.64 -11.96 -2.62
N TYR A 194 -0.24 -10.85 -2.01
CA TYR A 194 0.59 -10.86 -0.82
C TYR A 194 -0.30 -10.95 0.43
N HIS A 195 -0.09 -11.99 1.23
CA HIS A 195 -0.83 -12.29 2.45
C HIS A 195 -0.06 -11.79 3.66
N TYR A 196 -0.09 -10.47 3.88
CA TYR A 196 0.56 -9.87 5.04
C TYR A 196 0.05 -10.44 6.38
N LYS A 197 -1.14 -11.05 6.45
CA LYS A 197 -1.61 -11.72 7.69
C LYS A 197 -0.87 -12.98 8.09
N LYS A 198 -0.24 -13.67 7.13
CA LYS A 198 0.42 -14.95 7.42
C LYS A 198 1.73 -14.73 8.16
N ILE A 199 2.49 -13.73 7.74
CA ILE A 199 3.72 -13.30 8.38
C ILE A 199 3.69 -11.77 8.42
N PRO A 200 3.06 -11.18 9.45
CA PRO A 200 2.83 -9.74 9.49
C PRO A 200 4.04 -8.96 10.01
N ASN A 201 5.16 -9.62 10.33
CA ASN A 201 6.31 -9.06 11.02
C ASN A 201 7.57 -9.02 10.15
N PHE A 202 8.47 -8.07 10.46
CA PHE A 202 9.87 -8.08 10.03
C PHE A 202 10.62 -9.19 10.77
N LEU A 203 11.10 -10.22 10.07
CA LEU A 203 11.58 -11.45 10.72
C LEU A 203 13.04 -11.38 11.17
N LEU A 204 13.85 -10.52 10.56
CA LEU A 204 15.27 -10.34 10.81
C LEU A 204 15.56 -9.17 11.78
N LEU A 205 14.55 -8.38 12.14
CA LEU A 205 14.65 -7.28 13.09
C LEU A 205 14.33 -7.74 14.52
N GLU A 206 14.95 -7.06 15.49
CA GLU A 206 14.66 -7.26 16.91
C GLU A 206 13.20 -6.93 17.24
N ASN A 207 12.60 -7.68 18.16
CA ASN A 207 11.18 -7.58 18.55
C ASN A 207 10.17 -7.86 17.43
N LYS A 208 10.64 -8.22 16.22
CA LYS A 208 9.83 -8.57 15.06
C LYS A 208 8.64 -7.61 14.86
N PRO A 209 8.88 -6.30 14.64
CA PRO A 209 7.81 -5.31 14.50
C PRO A 209 6.92 -5.63 13.30
N PHE A 210 5.71 -5.08 13.29
CA PHE A 210 4.77 -5.25 12.17
C PHE A 210 5.25 -4.56 10.89
N ARG A 211 5.06 -5.23 9.74
CA ARG A 211 5.17 -4.70 8.37
C ARG A 211 3.96 -3.85 7.96
N LEU A 212 3.15 -3.45 8.93
CA LEU A 212 1.89 -2.75 8.75
C LEU A 212 1.80 -1.61 9.75
N LYS A 213 1.30 -0.45 9.32
CA LYS A 213 0.92 0.65 10.19
C LYS A 213 -0.54 1.00 9.98
N LYS A 214 -1.25 1.21 11.09
CA LYS A 214 -2.60 1.79 11.11
C LYS A 214 -2.44 3.31 11.02
N ILE A 215 -2.96 3.91 9.95
CA ILE A 215 -2.94 5.36 9.76
C ILE A 215 -4.24 5.98 10.27
N PHE A 216 -5.37 5.39 9.88
CA PHE A 216 -6.69 5.84 10.31
C PHE A 216 -7.61 4.64 10.54
N LEU A 217 -8.53 4.76 11.50
CA LEU A 217 -9.59 3.79 11.75
C LEU A 217 -10.81 4.54 12.27
N SER A 218 -11.97 4.28 11.68
CA SER A 218 -13.22 4.88 12.14
C SER A 218 -13.57 4.38 13.56
N PRO A 219 -14.31 5.17 14.36
CA PRO A 219 -14.64 4.82 15.75
C PRO A 219 -15.30 3.44 15.92
N GLU A 220 -16.12 3.02 14.94
CA GLU A 220 -16.76 1.70 14.90
C GLU A 220 -15.79 0.51 14.86
N PHE A 221 -14.54 0.72 14.44
CA PHE A 221 -13.50 -0.32 14.41
C PHE A 221 -12.37 -0.09 15.42
N LEU A 222 -12.45 0.96 16.26
CA LEU A 222 -11.36 1.40 17.12
C LEU A 222 -10.86 0.30 18.07
N ASP A 223 -11.76 -0.57 18.51
CA ASP A 223 -11.50 -1.62 19.50
C ASP A 223 -10.97 -2.92 18.89
N SER A 224 -10.99 -3.10 17.57
CA SER A 224 -10.40 -4.29 16.96
C SER A 224 -10.07 -4.12 15.48
N THR A 225 -8.78 -3.95 15.20
CA THR A 225 -8.26 -4.07 13.83
C THR A 225 -8.46 -5.47 13.27
N LYS A 226 -8.58 -6.48 14.13
CA LYS A 226 -8.88 -7.87 13.74
C LYS A 226 -10.25 -8.02 13.09
N ALA A 227 -11.25 -7.22 13.48
CA ALA A 227 -12.55 -7.23 12.81
C ALA A 227 -12.41 -6.87 11.32
N LEU A 228 -11.62 -5.82 11.04
CA LEU A 228 -11.42 -5.28 9.71
C LEU A 228 -10.36 -6.09 8.91
N LEU A 229 -9.13 -6.18 9.39
CA LEU A 229 -8.00 -6.79 8.67
C LEU A 229 -7.80 -8.27 8.94
N GLY A 230 -8.41 -8.83 9.99
CA GLY A 230 -8.12 -10.19 10.44
C GLY A 230 -6.79 -10.36 11.17
N ILE A 231 -6.15 -9.25 11.56
CA ILE A 231 -4.92 -9.19 12.37
C ILE A 231 -5.18 -8.19 13.48
N GLU A 232 -4.81 -8.53 14.72
CA GLU A 232 -4.78 -7.55 15.80
C GLU A 232 -3.45 -6.82 15.76
N LEU A 233 -3.48 -5.54 15.45
CA LEU A 233 -2.35 -4.65 15.66
C LEU A 233 -2.43 -4.17 17.10
N GLU A 234 -1.32 -4.30 17.82
CA GLU A 234 -1.20 -3.67 19.14
C GLU A 234 -1.58 -2.19 19.02
N LYS A 235 -2.17 -1.63 20.09
CA LYS A 235 -2.40 -0.18 20.16
C LYS A 235 -1.07 0.47 19.79
N CYS A 236 -1.05 1.25 18.70
CA CYS A 236 0.04 2.19 18.49
C CYS A 236 0.01 3.07 19.73
N ASN A 237 0.93 2.80 20.66
CA ASN A 237 1.06 3.60 21.87
C ASN A 237 1.18 5.06 21.44
N GLU A 238 0.46 5.89 22.18
CA GLU A 238 0.45 7.35 22.13
C GLU A 238 1.85 7.96 21.99
#